data_AF-A0A6A2WDU5-F1
#
_entry.id   AF-A0A6A2WDU5-F1
#
_cell.length_a   1.000
_cell.length_b   1.000
_cell.length_c   1.000
_cell.angle_alpha   90.00
_cell.angle_beta   90.00
_cell.angle_gamma   90.00
#
_symmetry.space_group_name_H-M   'P 1'
#
loop_
_entity.id
_entity.type
_entity.pdbx_description
1 polymer ?
#
loop_
_entity_poly.entity_id
_entity_poly.type
_entity_poly.pdbx_seq_one_letter_code
_entity_poly.pdbx_strand_id
1 'polypeptide(L)'
;MDEEVRNHLEMHWHGQEHVTGREERNLQTISVTLLKHLIAEKRVDLENGASPRQDLITCLLSIRDGKNEQVISEKEIIHNVMLIMVAGYDTSSALLTFLMRLFANDPAVYAAVLQEQEEIAKNKPNGKLLTWEDLDKMKYTWKVAMETLTVSTNLRWLPESCKRYRVLWVTDMTQMDDTIFPEPSKFDQNRFENPASLPPYCFIPFGG
;
A
#
# COMPACT_ATOMS: atom_id res chain seq x y z
N MET A 1 28.81 12.09 16.29
CA MET A 1 29.26 11.88 14.91
C MET A 1 30.52 12.69 14.76
N ASP A 2 31.64 12.01 14.53
CA ASP A 2 32.96 12.65 14.52
C ASP A 2 33.12 13.56 13.31
N GLU A 3 33.79 14.69 13.54
CA GLU A 3 33.97 15.78 12.58
C GLU A 3 34.74 15.33 11.32
N GLU A 4 35.57 14.30 11.48
CA GLU A 4 36.32 13.66 10.40
C GLU A 4 35.42 12.84 9.45
N VAL A 5 34.39 12.18 9.99
CA VAL A 5 33.40 11.42 9.20
C VAL A 5 32.52 12.37 8.37
N ARG A 6 32.17 13.53 8.95
CA ARG A 6 31.40 14.57 8.25
C ARG A 6 32.19 15.16 7.08
N ASN A 7 33.46 15.49 7.28
CA ASN A 7 34.30 16.05 6.22
C ASN A 7 34.59 15.03 5.10
N HIS A 8 34.71 13.75 5.42
CA HIS A 8 34.91 12.71 4.41
C HIS A 8 33.65 12.49 3.55
N LEU A 9 32.47 12.56 4.15
CA LEU A 9 31.19 12.50 3.43
C LEU A 9 31.01 13.73 2.53
N GLU A 10 31.32 14.93 3.00
CA GLU A 10 31.20 16.17 2.21
C GLU A 10 32.21 16.23 1.05
N MET A 11 33.42 15.69 1.18
CA MET A 11 34.40 15.67 0.08
C MET A 11 34.08 14.66 -1.03
N HIS A 12 33.38 13.57 -0.72
CA HIS A 12 33.09 12.50 -1.67
C HIS A 12 31.63 12.48 -2.17
N TRP A 13 30.77 13.35 -1.62
CA TRP A 13 29.41 13.52 -2.08
C TRP A 13 29.34 14.40 -3.34
N HIS A 14 29.30 13.76 -4.51
CA HIS A 14 28.99 14.40 -5.80
C HIS A 14 27.61 13.98 -6.36
N GLY A 15 26.69 13.53 -5.51
CA GLY A 15 25.41 12.93 -5.89
C GLY A 15 24.20 13.87 -5.77
N GLN A 16 23.76 14.40 -6.92
CA GLN A 16 22.40 14.88 -7.24
C GLN A 16 21.73 15.95 -6.36
N GLU A 17 22.00 17.23 -6.61
CA GLU A 17 21.08 18.32 -6.21
C GLU A 17 20.36 19.02 -7.38
N HIS A 18 20.74 18.76 -8.65
CA HIS A 18 20.20 19.52 -9.78
C HIS A 18 19.41 18.74 -10.84
N VAL A 19 19.40 17.39 -10.80
CA VAL A 19 18.70 16.57 -11.81
C VAL A 19 17.30 16.13 -11.34
N THR A 20 17.11 15.90 -10.04
CA THR A 20 15.85 15.39 -9.46
C THR A 20 14.70 16.38 -9.55
N GLY A 21 14.89 17.63 -9.13
CA GLY A 21 13.78 18.59 -9.05
C GLY A 21 13.17 18.99 -10.40
N ARG A 22 13.92 18.97 -11.51
CA ARG A 22 13.38 19.31 -12.84
C ARG A 22 12.61 18.14 -13.45
N GLU A 23 13.12 16.92 -13.31
CA GLU A 23 12.45 15.70 -13.78
C GLU A 23 11.19 15.42 -12.96
N GLU A 24 11.24 15.54 -11.63
CA GLU A 24 10.07 15.40 -10.75
C GLU A 24 8.97 16.43 -11.08
N ARG A 25 9.34 17.70 -11.27
CA ARG A 25 8.38 18.75 -11.70
C ARG A 25 7.78 18.44 -13.08
N ASN A 26 8.57 17.89 -14.00
CA ASN A 26 8.09 17.50 -15.32
C ASN A 26 7.13 16.31 -15.22
N LEU A 27 7.47 15.27 -14.44
CA LEU A 27 6.62 14.11 -14.21
C LEU A 27 5.31 14.49 -13.53
N GLN A 28 5.37 15.33 -12.50
CA GLN A 28 4.17 15.84 -11.82
C GLN A 28 3.28 16.64 -12.79
N THR A 29 3.89 17.45 -13.66
CA THR A 29 3.16 18.19 -14.70
C THR A 29 2.49 17.26 -15.71
N ILE A 30 3.18 16.20 -16.13
CA ILE A 30 2.63 15.17 -17.03
C ILE A 30 1.47 14.43 -16.36
N SER A 31 1.64 13.94 -15.12
CA SER A 31 0.58 13.23 -14.38
C SER A 31 -0.66 14.10 -14.17
N VAL A 32 -0.49 15.37 -13.80
CA VAL A 32 -1.60 16.32 -13.66
C VAL A 32 -2.32 16.53 -14.99
N THR A 33 -1.58 16.63 -16.09
CA THR A 33 -2.16 16.81 -17.43
C THR A 33 -2.98 15.58 -17.83
N LEU A 34 -2.43 14.38 -17.64
CA LEU A 34 -3.14 13.12 -17.91
C LEU A 34 -4.41 12.99 -17.07
N LEU A 35 -4.35 13.31 -15.78
CA LEU A 35 -5.51 13.26 -14.90
C LEU A 35 -6.59 14.27 -15.28
N LYS A 36 -6.22 15.47 -15.76
CA LYS A 36 -7.19 16.42 -16.29
C LYS A 36 -7.93 15.87 -17.51
N HIS A 37 -7.21 15.24 -18.43
CA HIS A 37 -7.83 14.59 -19.59
C HIS A 37 -8.77 13.48 -19.16
N LEU A 38 -8.35 12.63 -18.22
CA LEU A 38 -9.17 11.54 -17.69
C LEU A 38 -10.43 12.08 -16.97
N ILE A 39 -10.31 13.16 -16.18
CA ILE A 39 -11.46 13.79 -15.53
C ILE A 39 -12.46 14.32 -16.56
N ALA A 40 -11.98 14.95 -17.65
CA ALA A 40 -12.85 15.43 -18.71
C ALA A 40 -13.60 14.29 -19.40
N GLU A 41 -12.92 13.18 -19.70
CA GLU A 41 -13.53 11.97 -20.23
C GLU A 41 -14.60 11.41 -19.28
N LYS A 42 -14.29 11.29 -17.99
CA LYS A 42 -15.22 10.77 -16.97
C LYS A 42 -16.43 11.67 -16.74
N ARG A 43 -16.32 12.98 -16.97
CA ARG A 43 -17.50 13.87 -16.97
C ARG A 43 -18.44 13.55 -18.12
N VAL A 44 -17.91 13.36 -19.32
CA VAL A 44 -18.69 12.98 -20.51
C VAL A 44 -19.34 11.61 -20.30
N ASP A 45 -18.63 10.65 -19.71
CA ASP A 45 -19.20 9.34 -19.37
C ASP A 45 -20.40 9.47 -18.42
N LEU A 46 -20.30 10.30 -17.38
CA LEU A 46 -21.41 10.54 -16.45
C LEU A 46 -22.61 11.21 -17.13
N GLU A 47 -22.37 12.16 -18.03
CA GLU A 47 -23.42 12.78 -18.86
C GLU A 47 -24.11 11.75 -19.78
N ASN A 48 -23.34 10.77 -20.27
CA ASN A 48 -23.84 9.65 -21.08
C ASN A 48 -24.51 8.53 -20.26
N GLY A 49 -24.67 8.72 -18.94
CA GLY A 49 -25.36 7.76 -18.06
C GLY A 49 -24.48 6.71 -17.42
N ALA A 50 -23.16 6.89 -17.39
CA ALA A 50 -22.26 6.04 -16.60
C ALA A 50 -22.61 6.09 -15.10
N SER A 51 -22.25 5.03 -14.39
CA SER A 51 -22.54 4.93 -12.95
C SER A 51 -21.69 5.92 -12.14
N PRO A 52 -22.30 6.72 -11.24
CA PRO A 52 -21.60 7.59 -10.28
C PRO A 52 -20.62 6.88 -9.35
N ARG A 53 -20.63 5.54 -9.29
CA ARG A 53 -19.79 4.72 -8.41
C ARG A 53 -18.91 3.73 -9.17
N GLN A 54 -18.67 3.98 -10.46
CA GLN A 54 -17.89 3.09 -11.31
C GLN A 54 -16.41 3.08 -10.93
N ASP A 55 -15.85 4.25 -10.61
CA ASP A 55 -14.47 4.44 -10.22
C ASP A 55 -14.32 5.60 -9.24
N LEU A 56 -13.09 5.82 -8.74
CA LEU A 56 -12.79 6.88 -7.78
C LEU A 56 -13.12 8.28 -8.35
N ILE A 57 -12.82 8.53 -9.63
CA ILE A 57 -13.00 9.86 -10.24
C ILE A 57 -14.48 10.16 -10.39
N THR A 58 -15.26 9.23 -10.92
CA THR A 58 -16.72 9.35 -11.05
C THR A 58 -17.39 9.50 -9.69
N CYS A 59 -16.91 8.79 -8.67
CA CYS A 59 -17.37 8.96 -7.29
C CYS A 59 -17.14 10.39 -6.79
N LEU A 60 -15.91 10.90 -6.87
CA LEU A 60 -15.57 12.26 -6.43
C LEU A 60 -16.30 13.34 -7.25
N LEU A 61 -16.45 13.13 -8.56
CA LEU A 61 -17.22 14.00 -9.46
C LEU A 61 -18.72 14.01 -9.16
N SER A 62 -19.24 12.98 -8.50
CA SER A 62 -20.68 12.83 -8.20
C SER A 62 -21.05 13.29 -6.79
N ILE A 63 -20.08 13.67 -5.96
CA ILE A 63 -20.34 14.22 -4.63
C ILE A 63 -20.98 15.61 -4.78
N ARG A 64 -22.17 15.77 -4.19
CA ARG A 64 -22.97 16.99 -4.19
C ARG A 64 -23.32 17.38 -2.76
N ASP A 65 -23.47 18.67 -2.49
CA ASP A 65 -23.94 19.16 -1.20
C ASP A 65 -25.48 19.11 -1.12
N GLY A 66 -26.04 19.59 0.01
CA GLY A 66 -27.50 19.69 0.20
C GLY A 66 -28.22 20.65 -0.75
N LYS A 67 -27.48 21.45 -1.54
CA LYS A 67 -28.00 22.35 -2.57
C LYS A 67 -27.74 21.83 -3.98
N ASN A 68 -27.26 20.59 -4.11
CA ASN A 68 -26.87 19.97 -5.37
C ASN A 68 -25.70 20.66 -6.11
N GLU A 69 -24.84 21.36 -5.37
CA GLU A 69 -23.61 21.96 -5.89
C GLU A 69 -22.43 20.98 -5.77
N GLN A 70 -21.46 21.09 -6.67
CA GLN A 70 -20.26 20.26 -6.63
C GLN A 70 -19.38 20.65 -5.42
N VAL A 71 -19.10 19.67 -4.56
CA VAL A 71 -18.36 19.92 -3.30
C VAL A 71 -16.85 19.88 -3.51
N ILE A 72 -16.37 19.03 -4.41
CA ILE A 72 -14.96 18.76 -4.62
C ILE A 72 -14.50 19.41 -5.91
N SER A 73 -13.53 20.32 -5.81
CA SER A 73 -12.94 20.99 -6.96
C SER A 73 -12.09 20.02 -7.79
N GLU A 74 -11.93 20.31 -9.08
CA GLU A 74 -11.06 19.50 -9.96
C GLU A 74 -9.63 19.36 -9.42
N LYS A 75 -9.09 20.43 -8.82
CA LYS A 75 -7.76 20.42 -8.20
C LYS A 75 -7.70 19.43 -7.02
N GLU A 76 -8.74 19.40 -6.19
CA GLU A 76 -8.83 18.44 -5.09
C GLU A 76 -9.00 17.01 -5.59
N ILE A 77 -9.77 16.79 -6.66
CA ILE A 77 -9.88 15.47 -7.29
C ILE A 77 -8.51 14.98 -7.76
N ILE A 78 -7.76 15.82 -8.49
CA ILE A 78 -6.41 15.48 -8.97
C ILE A 78 -5.50 15.13 -7.79
N HIS A 79 -5.50 15.94 -6.73
CA HIS A 79 -4.66 15.67 -5.55
C HIS A 79 -5.05 14.38 -4.83
N ASN A 80 -6.34 14.10 -4.65
CA ASN A 80 -6.80 12.87 -4.00
C ASN A 80 -6.43 11.62 -4.84
N VAL A 81 -6.62 11.68 -6.16
CA VAL A 81 -6.27 10.57 -7.06
C VAL A 81 -4.76 10.34 -7.06
N MET A 82 -3.95 11.40 -7.16
CA MET A 82 -2.48 11.31 -7.06
C MET A 82 -2.05 10.69 -5.72
N LEU A 83 -2.62 11.16 -4.61
CA LEU A 83 -2.30 10.66 -3.28
C LEU A 83 -2.59 9.16 -3.17
N ILE A 84 -3.77 8.72 -3.61
CA ILE A 84 -4.17 7.31 -3.54
C ILE A 84 -3.29 6.44 -4.44
N MET A 85 -2.93 6.91 -5.64
CA MET A 85 -2.04 6.18 -6.55
C MET A 85 -0.65 5.98 -5.94
N VAL A 86 -0.04 7.05 -5.42
CA VAL A 86 1.31 6.97 -4.80
C VAL A 86 1.27 6.09 -3.56
N ALA A 87 0.32 6.35 -2.64
CA ALA A 87 0.22 5.60 -1.40
C ALA A 87 -0.07 4.10 -1.63
N GLY A 88 -0.90 3.78 -2.62
CA GLY A 88 -1.25 2.40 -2.97
C GLY A 88 -0.15 1.68 -3.75
N TYR A 89 0.59 2.38 -4.61
CA TYR A 89 1.60 1.77 -5.47
C TYR A 89 2.83 1.32 -4.69
N ASP A 90 3.46 2.21 -3.92
CA ASP A 90 4.73 1.91 -3.23
C ASP A 90 4.53 0.79 -2.20
N THR A 91 3.44 0.85 -1.44
CA THR A 91 3.13 -0.15 -0.40
C THR A 91 2.78 -1.52 -0.98
N SER A 92 1.92 -1.57 -2.01
CA SER A 92 1.51 -2.84 -2.62
C SER A 92 2.65 -3.49 -3.41
N SER A 93 3.43 -2.70 -4.16
CA SER A 93 4.56 -3.22 -4.94
C SER A 93 5.67 -3.78 -4.03
N ALA A 94 5.95 -3.13 -2.90
CA ALA A 94 6.86 -3.65 -1.89
C ALA A 94 6.37 -4.99 -1.33
N LEU A 95 5.12 -5.09 -0.88
CA LEU A 95 4.54 -6.33 -0.36
C LEU A 95 4.63 -7.48 -1.38
N LEU A 96 4.23 -7.22 -2.64
CA LEU A 96 4.33 -8.22 -3.71
C LEU A 96 5.78 -8.66 -3.95
N THR A 97 6.73 -7.74 -3.88
CA THR A 97 8.17 -8.05 -4.03
C THR A 97 8.65 -8.97 -2.91
N PHE A 98 8.28 -8.69 -1.65
CA PHE A 98 8.64 -9.54 -0.52
C PHE A 98 7.95 -10.91 -0.59
N LEU A 99 6.69 -10.98 -1.03
CA LEU A 99 6.00 -12.25 -1.28
C LEU A 99 6.71 -13.09 -2.34
N MET A 100 7.11 -12.48 -3.47
CA MET A 100 7.86 -13.20 -4.51
C MET A 100 9.22 -13.69 -3.99
N ARG A 101 9.91 -12.88 -3.18
CA ARG A 101 11.14 -13.30 -2.51
C ARG A 101 10.89 -14.45 -1.54
N LEU A 102 9.81 -14.43 -0.77
CA LEU A 102 9.44 -15.52 0.13
C LEU A 102 9.20 -16.81 -0.66
N PHE A 103 8.41 -16.77 -1.72
CA PHE A 103 8.12 -17.93 -2.55
C PHE A 103 9.37 -18.52 -3.21
N ALA A 104 10.34 -17.68 -3.58
CA ALA A 104 11.61 -18.14 -4.13
C ALA A 104 12.51 -18.83 -3.09
N ASN A 105 12.40 -18.47 -1.81
CA ASN A 105 13.24 -19.01 -0.73
C ASN A 105 12.57 -20.12 0.09
N ASP A 106 11.24 -20.22 0.07
CA ASP A 106 10.46 -21.24 0.77
C ASP A 106 9.51 -21.96 -0.20
N PRO A 107 9.96 -23.08 -0.80
CA PRO A 107 9.15 -23.87 -1.71
C PRO A 107 7.90 -24.48 -1.05
N ALA A 108 7.91 -24.70 0.26
CA ALA A 108 6.77 -25.29 0.96
C ALA A 108 5.63 -24.26 1.06
N VAL A 109 5.94 -23.00 1.41
CA VAL A 109 4.97 -21.91 1.39
C VAL A 109 4.43 -21.69 -0.01
N TYR A 110 5.30 -21.66 -1.03
CA TYR A 110 4.87 -21.52 -2.43
C TYR A 110 3.91 -22.66 -2.86
N ALA A 111 4.26 -23.91 -2.58
CA ALA A 111 3.44 -25.07 -2.93
C ALA A 111 2.06 -25.01 -2.26
N ALA A 112 1.99 -24.60 -0.99
CA ALA A 112 0.73 -24.46 -0.27
C ALA A 112 -0.15 -23.33 -0.82
N VAL A 113 0.43 -22.16 -1.14
CA VAL A 113 -0.30 -21.08 -1.82
C VAL A 113 -0.80 -21.55 -3.19
N LEU A 114 0.07 -22.18 -3.99
CA LEU A 114 -0.30 -22.68 -5.31
C LEU A 114 -1.46 -23.68 -5.22
N GLN A 115 -1.38 -24.62 -4.28
CA GLN A 115 -2.46 -25.58 -4.05
C GLN A 115 -3.79 -24.89 -3.73
N GLU A 116 -3.80 -23.92 -2.82
CA GLU A 116 -5.00 -23.15 -2.48
C GLU A 116 -5.59 -22.45 -3.73
N GLN A 117 -4.74 -21.81 -4.53
CA GLN A 117 -5.18 -21.11 -5.74
C GLN A 117 -5.69 -22.08 -6.82
N GLU A 118 -5.07 -23.25 -6.98
CA GLU A 118 -5.54 -24.29 -7.89
C GLU A 118 -6.88 -24.88 -7.47
N GLU A 119 -7.09 -25.10 -6.17
CA GLU A 119 -8.36 -25.59 -5.63
C GLU A 119 -9.49 -24.59 -5.88
N ILE A 120 -9.23 -23.29 -5.67
CA ILE A 120 -10.18 -22.22 -5.99
C ILE A 120 -10.48 -22.23 -7.50
N ALA A 121 -9.46 -22.34 -8.35
CA ALA A 121 -9.63 -22.34 -9.80
C ALA A 121 -10.41 -23.58 -10.30
N LYS A 122 -10.14 -24.78 -9.77
CA LYS A 122 -10.83 -26.04 -10.13
C LYS A 122 -12.32 -25.99 -9.82
N ASN A 123 -12.71 -25.27 -8.78
CA ASN A 123 -14.11 -25.10 -8.38
C ASN A 123 -14.86 -24.07 -9.26
N LYS A 124 -14.19 -23.44 -10.23
CA LYS A 124 -14.80 -22.48 -11.14
C LYS A 124 -15.07 -23.08 -12.52
N PRO A 125 -16.18 -22.71 -13.17
CA PRO A 125 -16.40 -23.03 -14.58
C PRO A 125 -15.27 -22.46 -15.45
N ASN A 126 -14.82 -23.24 -16.44
CA ASN A 126 -13.77 -22.82 -17.37
C ASN A 126 -14.05 -21.42 -17.95
N GLY A 127 -13.04 -20.54 -17.88
CA GLY A 127 -13.09 -19.19 -18.42
C GLY A 127 -13.76 -18.13 -17.53
N LYS A 128 -14.21 -18.48 -16.32
CA LYS A 128 -14.71 -17.50 -15.35
C LYS A 128 -13.56 -16.83 -14.59
N LEU A 129 -13.61 -15.50 -14.50
CA LEU A 129 -12.69 -14.69 -13.68
C LEU A 129 -12.96 -14.90 -12.18
N LEU A 130 -11.96 -14.60 -11.35
CA LEU A 130 -12.08 -14.56 -9.88
C LEU A 130 -13.17 -13.57 -9.45
N THR A 131 -13.93 -13.93 -8.42
CA THR A 131 -14.93 -13.07 -7.78
C THR A 131 -14.49 -12.68 -6.37
N TRP A 132 -15.18 -11.71 -5.77
CA TRP A 132 -14.97 -11.32 -4.36
C TRP A 132 -15.12 -12.50 -3.40
N GLU A 133 -16.10 -13.37 -3.63
CA GLU A 133 -16.32 -14.59 -2.84
C GLU A 133 -15.15 -15.58 -2.92
N ASP A 134 -14.35 -15.54 -3.99
CA ASP A 134 -13.17 -16.39 -4.10
C ASP A 134 -12.00 -15.84 -3.28
N LEU A 135 -11.90 -14.51 -3.16
CA LEU A 135 -10.89 -13.87 -2.30
C LEU A 135 -11.10 -14.26 -0.84
N ASP A 136 -12.35 -14.39 -0.39
CA ASP A 136 -12.68 -14.85 0.98
C ASP A 136 -12.21 -16.29 1.27
N LYS A 137 -11.95 -17.08 0.21
CA LYS A 137 -11.45 -18.46 0.33
C LYS A 137 -9.93 -18.53 0.40
N MET A 138 -9.20 -17.45 0.07
CA MET A 138 -7.74 -17.39 0.04
C MET A 138 -7.13 -17.20 1.45
N LYS A 139 -7.54 -18.05 2.39
CA LYS A 139 -7.23 -17.91 3.81
C LYS A 139 -5.74 -18.11 4.10
N TYR A 140 -5.12 -19.08 3.47
CA TYR A 140 -3.69 -19.36 3.61
C TYR A 140 -2.86 -18.25 2.97
N THR A 141 -3.19 -17.86 1.74
CA THR A 141 -2.55 -16.73 1.06
C THR A 141 -2.65 -15.44 1.89
N TRP A 142 -3.79 -15.19 2.53
CA TRP A 142 -3.96 -14.05 3.43
C TRP A 142 -3.06 -14.12 4.66
N LYS A 143 -2.95 -15.28 5.33
CA LYS A 143 -2.02 -15.48 6.46
C LYS A 143 -0.56 -15.21 6.03
N VAL A 144 -0.17 -15.69 4.86
CA VAL A 144 1.18 -15.45 4.29
C VAL A 144 1.42 -13.96 4.01
N ALA A 145 0.43 -13.25 3.48
CA ALA A 145 0.52 -11.80 3.27
C ALA A 145 0.63 -11.02 4.60
N MET A 146 -0.12 -11.43 5.63
CA MET A 146 -0.04 -10.82 6.97
C MET A 146 1.34 -11.03 7.59
N GLU A 147 1.88 -12.26 7.55
CA GLU A 147 3.22 -12.54 8.07
C GLU A 147 4.32 -11.82 7.27
N THR A 148 4.14 -11.71 5.96
CA THR A 148 5.07 -10.92 5.14
C THR A 148 5.05 -9.46 5.58
N LEU A 149 3.89 -8.88 5.86
CA LEU A 149 3.80 -7.52 6.40
C LEU A 149 4.48 -7.39 7.77
N THR A 150 4.43 -8.40 8.64
CA THR A 150 5.16 -8.38 9.92
C THR A 150 6.67 -8.25 9.73
N VAL A 151 7.21 -8.97 8.75
CA VAL A 151 8.66 -9.05 8.50
C VAL A 151 9.15 -7.91 7.59
N SER A 152 8.27 -7.38 6.74
CA SER A 152 8.63 -6.43 5.67
C SER A 152 8.18 -5.00 5.91
N THR A 153 7.36 -4.71 6.93
CA THR A 153 7.11 -3.32 7.31
C THR A 153 8.44 -2.75 7.77
N ASN A 154 9.03 -1.95 6.89
CA ASN A 154 10.22 -1.17 7.17
C ASN A 154 9.72 0.21 7.57
N LEU A 155 9.98 0.60 8.83
CA LEU A 155 10.02 1.97 9.34
C LEU A 155 8.99 2.94 8.72
N ARG A 156 7.76 2.94 9.25
CA ARG A 156 6.78 3.96 8.90
C ARG A 156 7.00 5.25 9.71
N TRP A 157 7.60 6.26 9.08
CA TRP A 157 7.67 7.61 9.65
C TRP A 157 6.29 8.27 9.64
N LEU A 158 5.59 8.22 10.78
CA LEU A 158 4.46 9.09 11.03
C LEU A 158 4.94 10.23 11.94
N PRO A 159 5.15 11.45 11.42
CA PRO A 159 5.41 12.60 12.27
C PRO A 159 4.13 12.98 12.98
N GLU A 160 3.85 12.37 14.12
CA GLU A 160 2.88 12.94 15.05
C GLU A 160 3.50 14.18 15.68
N SER A 161 2.97 15.34 15.28
CA SER A 161 3.32 16.63 15.89
C SER A 161 2.46 16.85 17.13
N CYS A 162 2.82 16.17 18.23
CA CYS A 162 2.46 16.72 19.53
C CYS A 162 3.22 18.05 19.67
N LYS A 163 2.56 19.13 20.13
CA LYS A 163 3.02 20.53 20.08
C LYS A 163 4.45 20.82 20.63
N ARG A 164 5.14 19.84 21.21
CA ARG A 164 6.53 19.92 21.71
C ARG A 164 7.43 18.74 21.32
N TYR A 165 6.91 17.65 20.77
CA TYR A 165 7.69 16.44 20.49
C TYR A 165 7.28 15.83 19.15
N ARG A 166 8.27 15.33 18.41
CA ARG A 166 8.04 14.40 17.31
C ARG A 166 8.02 13.00 17.90
N VAL A 167 6.87 12.35 17.84
CA VAL A 167 6.77 10.92 18.16
C VAL A 167 7.04 10.16 16.87
N LEU A 168 7.97 9.20 16.93
CA LEU A 168 8.21 8.26 15.86
C LEU A 168 7.64 6.92 16.27
N TRP A 169 6.74 6.40 15.45
CA TRP A 169 6.25 5.04 15.63
C TRP A 169 7.18 4.06 14.91
N VAL A 170 7.70 3.08 15.64
CA VAL A 170 8.54 2.01 15.09
C VAL A 170 7.83 0.69 15.33
N THR A 171 6.96 0.30 14.40
CA THR A 171 6.20 -0.96 14.43
C THR A 171 7.12 -2.17 14.48
N ASP A 172 8.28 -2.08 13.81
CA ASP A 172 9.25 -3.14 13.66
C ASP A 172 9.80 -3.59 15.02
N MET A 173 9.91 -2.69 16.00
CA MET A 173 10.33 -3.03 17.37
C MET A 173 9.29 -3.90 18.08
N THR A 174 8.01 -3.65 17.84
CA THR A 174 6.91 -4.45 18.43
C THR A 174 6.77 -5.78 17.72
N GLN A 175 6.98 -5.81 16.40
CA GLN A 175 6.92 -7.02 15.58
C GLN A 175 8.11 -7.95 15.82
N MET A 176 9.26 -7.40 16.22
CA MET A 176 10.48 -8.16 16.58
C MET A 176 10.60 -8.48 18.07
N ASP A 177 9.58 -8.18 18.87
CA ASP A 177 9.53 -8.53 20.29
C ASP A 177 9.09 -9.99 20.45
N ASP A 178 9.99 -10.84 20.98
CA ASP A 178 9.75 -12.28 21.15
C ASP A 178 8.71 -12.60 22.24
N THR A 179 8.39 -11.63 23.11
CA THR A 179 7.31 -11.75 24.10
C THR A 179 5.93 -11.58 23.47
N ILE A 180 5.86 -10.97 22.29
CA ILE A 180 4.64 -10.76 21.52
C ILE A 180 4.56 -11.74 20.34
N PHE A 181 5.64 -11.87 19.57
CA PHE A 181 5.75 -12.76 18.42
C PHE A 181 6.90 -13.76 18.65
N PRO A 182 6.62 -14.99 19.13
CA PRO A 182 7.67 -15.97 19.45
C PRO A 182 8.55 -16.32 18.24
N GLU A 183 9.88 -16.27 18.35
CA GLU A 183 10.81 -16.47 17.23
C GLU A 183 10.54 -15.51 16.03
N PRO A 184 10.55 -14.19 16.22
CA PRO A 184 10.04 -13.23 15.23
C PRO A 184 10.88 -13.15 13.95
N SER A 185 12.12 -13.65 13.98
CA SER A 185 12.99 -13.77 12.80
C SER A 185 12.64 -14.95 11.89
N LYS A 186 11.77 -15.86 12.35
CA LYS A 186 11.25 -16.99 11.57
C LYS A 186 9.88 -16.63 11.03
N PHE A 187 9.73 -16.83 9.72
CA PHE A 187 8.46 -16.76 9.05
C PHE A 187 7.53 -17.87 9.57
N ASP A 188 6.41 -17.51 10.17
CA ASP A 188 5.37 -18.43 10.61
C ASP A 188 3.97 -17.88 10.29
N GLN A 189 3.38 -18.41 9.21
CA GLN A 189 2.03 -18.06 8.77
C GLN A 189 0.94 -18.39 9.81
N ASN A 190 1.21 -19.26 10.79
CA ASN A 190 0.21 -19.67 11.77
C ASN A 190 0.00 -18.62 12.87
N ARG A 191 0.89 -17.61 12.99
CA ARG A 191 0.71 -16.49 13.94
C ARG A 191 -0.64 -15.78 13.80
N PHE A 192 -1.17 -15.76 12.58
CA PHE A 192 -2.44 -15.10 12.24
C PHE A 192 -3.63 -16.08 12.17
N GLU A 193 -3.50 -17.29 12.72
CA GLU A 193 -4.62 -18.22 12.83
C GLU A 193 -5.69 -17.74 13.83
N ASN A 194 -5.25 -17.16 14.94
CA ASN A 194 -6.14 -16.54 15.91
C ASN A 194 -5.70 -15.10 16.20
N PRO A 195 -6.07 -14.13 15.35
CA PRO A 195 -5.69 -12.73 15.56
C PRO A 195 -6.15 -12.16 16.91
N ALA A 196 -7.21 -12.74 17.51
CA ALA A 196 -7.72 -12.30 18.81
C ALA A 196 -6.83 -12.68 20.01
N SER A 197 -5.88 -13.61 19.83
CA SER A 197 -4.90 -13.91 20.89
C SER A 197 -3.72 -12.94 20.94
N LEU A 198 -3.55 -12.11 19.92
CA LEU A 198 -2.51 -11.08 19.89
C LEU A 198 -2.90 -9.90 20.79
N PRO A 199 -1.96 -9.31 21.56
CA PRO A 199 -2.23 -8.11 22.32
C PRO A 199 -2.78 -6.97 21.43
N PRO A 200 -3.69 -6.12 21.93
CA PRO A 200 -4.16 -4.98 21.16
C PRO A 200 -2.99 -4.10 20.68
N TYR A 201 -3.11 -3.58 19.45
CA TYR A 201 -2.14 -2.66 18.84
C TYR A 201 -0.74 -3.21 18.58
N CYS A 202 -0.51 -4.52 18.70
CA CYS A 202 0.81 -5.10 18.41
C CYS A 202 1.05 -5.40 16.91
N PHE A 203 -0.02 -5.51 16.12
CA PHE A 203 0.04 -5.68 14.67
C PHE A 203 -0.96 -4.75 13.97
N ILE A 204 -0.41 -3.77 13.25
CA ILE A 204 -1.13 -2.60 12.71
C ILE A 204 -0.47 -2.15 11.40
N PRO A 205 -0.36 -3.04 10.41
CA PRO A 205 0.36 -2.75 9.16
C PRO A 205 -0.27 -1.60 8.36
N PHE A 206 -1.52 -1.23 8.67
CA PHE A 206 -2.27 -0.16 8.03
C PHE A 206 -2.49 1.08 8.93
N GLY A 207 -1.85 1.13 10.10
CA GLY A 207 -2.07 2.17 11.11
C GLY A 207 -3.29 1.90 12.00
N GLY A 208 -3.71 2.92 12.77
CA GLY A 208 -4.84 2.87 13.70
C GLY A 208 -5.23 4.25 14.21
#